data_AF-A0A3M1BS29-F1
#
_entry.id   AF-A0A3M1BS29-F1
#
_cell.length_a   1.000
_cell.length_b   1.000
_cell.length_c   1.000
_cell.angle_alpha   90.00
_cell.angle_beta   90.00
_cell.angle_gamma   90.00
#
_symmetry.space_group_name_H-M   'P 1'
#
loop_
_entity.id
_entity.type
_entity.pdbx_description
1 polymer ?
#
loop_
_entity_poly.entity_id
_entity_poly.type
_entity_poly.pdbx_seq_one_letter_code
_entity_poly.pdbx_strand_id
1 'polypeptide(L)'
;GCGVMWKAQHHFLRRVHDTLKASFRKPRAVVLSFPHNPTTLCVSLDFFREMVRLAKREEVWLVHDFAYADLGFDGYEPPSILQVEGAKDVAVELYSMSKGFSMAGWRVAFIVGNETLIKNLAHLKSYLDYGVFTPIQVASIIALDSPYEIVEKNREVYRKRRDVLVEGLNRIGWHVEKPKGSMFLWAKIPQWVGMNSLDFSLYLLKEAKVAVSPGIGFGEYGEGYVRFALVENEHRIRQAIRGIKRAFERFTQRV
;
A
#
# COMPACT_ATOMS: atom_id res chain seq x y z
N GLY A 1 -1.97 3.17 -18.78
CA GLY A 1 -2.93 2.37 -17.99
C GLY A 1 -2.48 0.92 -17.75
N CYS A 2 -2.25 0.11 -18.79
CA CYS A 2 -1.90 -1.32 -18.64
C CYS A 2 -0.40 -1.63 -18.82
N GLY A 3 0.26 -1.02 -19.82
CA GLY A 3 1.69 -1.28 -20.11
C GLY A 3 2.69 -0.83 -19.03
N VAL A 4 2.39 0.25 -18.29
CA VAL A 4 3.25 0.71 -17.17
C VAL A 4 3.19 -0.26 -16.00
N MET A 5 1.99 -0.75 -15.67
CA MET A 5 1.76 -1.74 -14.61
C MET A 5 2.43 -3.08 -14.94
N TRP A 6 2.31 -3.54 -16.18
CA TRP A 6 2.98 -4.75 -16.67
C TRP A 6 4.51 -4.64 -16.58
N LYS A 7 5.09 -3.52 -17.02
CA LYS A 7 6.55 -3.26 -16.91
C LYS A 7 7.04 -3.26 -15.46
N ALA A 8 6.30 -2.61 -14.56
CA ALA A 8 6.64 -2.57 -13.14
C ALA A 8 6.61 -3.97 -12.50
N GLN A 9 5.60 -4.78 -12.81
CA GLN A 9 5.48 -6.16 -12.35
C GLN A 9 6.63 -7.05 -12.85
N HIS A 10 6.97 -6.96 -14.14
CA HIS A 10 8.08 -7.71 -14.73
C HIS A 10 9.43 -7.33 -14.12
N HIS A 11 9.66 -6.03 -13.94
CA HIS A 11 10.87 -5.54 -13.28
C HIS A 11 10.96 -6.03 -11.84
N PHE A 12 9.86 -6.03 -11.09
CA PHE A 12 9.82 -6.55 -9.72
C PHE A 12 10.15 -8.05 -9.69
N LEU A 13 9.48 -8.87 -10.51
CA LEU A 13 9.72 -10.32 -10.61
C LEU A 13 11.19 -10.62 -10.93
N ARG A 14 11.75 -9.91 -11.91
CA ARG A 14 13.16 -10.05 -12.28
C ARG A 14 14.08 -9.73 -11.10
N ARG A 15 13.84 -8.62 -10.39
CA ARG A 15 14.65 -8.25 -9.22
C ARG A 15 14.57 -9.28 -8.11
N VAL A 16 13.39 -9.86 -7.84
CA VAL A 16 13.26 -10.94 -6.85
C VAL A 16 14.09 -12.15 -7.28
N HIS A 17 13.93 -12.59 -8.52
CA HIS A 17 14.69 -13.72 -9.07
C HIS A 17 16.21 -13.50 -9.01
N ASP A 18 16.67 -12.33 -9.46
CA ASP A 18 18.10 -11.98 -9.46
C ASP A 18 18.65 -11.92 -8.02
N THR A 19 17.86 -11.38 -7.07
CA THR A 19 18.24 -11.32 -5.65
C THR A 19 18.33 -12.71 -5.03
N LEU A 20 17.34 -13.58 -5.28
CA LEU A 20 17.36 -14.96 -4.78
C LEU A 20 18.58 -15.73 -5.27
N LYS A 21 19.00 -15.50 -6.52
CA LYS A 21 20.18 -16.15 -7.11
C LYS A 21 21.52 -15.57 -6.65
N ALA A 22 21.61 -14.25 -6.50
CA ALA A 22 22.86 -13.57 -6.17
C ALA A 22 23.19 -13.58 -4.67
N SER A 23 22.23 -13.93 -3.81
CA SER A 23 22.41 -13.90 -2.37
C SER A 23 23.36 -14.99 -1.88
N PHE A 24 24.42 -14.60 -1.16
CA PHE A 24 25.38 -15.53 -0.55
C PHE A 24 24.72 -16.55 0.40
N ARG A 25 23.70 -16.09 1.14
CA ARG A 25 22.79 -16.96 1.91
C ARG A 25 21.41 -16.91 1.27
N LYS A 26 20.90 -18.07 0.88
CA LYS A 26 19.56 -18.23 0.30
C LYS A 26 18.50 -17.61 1.23
N PRO A 27 17.75 -16.60 0.77
CA PRO A 27 16.66 -16.02 1.55
C PRO A 27 15.63 -17.10 1.90
N ARG A 28 15.01 -17.00 3.09
CA ARG A 28 14.01 -17.98 3.54
C ARG A 28 12.58 -17.57 3.19
N ALA A 29 12.34 -16.28 3.02
CA ALA A 29 11.03 -15.74 2.72
C ALA A 29 11.13 -14.48 1.86
N VAL A 30 10.08 -14.22 1.08
CA VAL A 30 9.83 -12.97 0.37
C VAL A 30 8.55 -12.35 0.94
N VAL A 31 8.65 -11.10 1.39
CA VAL A 31 7.50 -10.33 1.85
C VAL A 31 6.98 -9.50 0.68
N LEU A 32 5.70 -9.69 0.37
CA LEU A 32 4.97 -8.97 -0.67
C LEU A 32 3.95 -8.08 0.03
N SER A 33 3.71 -6.87 -0.47
CA SER A 33 2.67 -5.99 0.06
C SER A 33 1.96 -5.34 -1.12
N PHE A 34 0.77 -5.82 -1.47
CA PHE A 34 0.00 -5.30 -2.60
C PHE A 34 -1.49 -5.20 -2.24
N PRO A 35 -2.19 -4.09 -2.58
CA PRO A 35 -1.69 -2.83 -3.12
C PRO A 35 -0.62 -2.19 -2.24
N HIS A 36 0.48 -1.75 -2.84
CA HIS A 36 1.71 -1.46 -2.10
C HIS A 36 1.63 -0.13 -1.34
N ASN A 37 2.16 -0.13 -0.13
CA ASN A 37 2.50 1.07 0.63
C ASN A 37 4.03 1.21 0.67
N PRO A 38 4.62 2.32 0.18
CA PRO A 38 3.95 3.59 -0.11
C PRO A 38 3.58 3.81 -1.58
N THR A 39 4.12 3.02 -2.51
CA THR A 39 4.15 3.35 -3.94
C THR A 39 2.82 3.22 -4.67
N THR A 40 1.79 2.66 -4.02
CA THR A 40 0.47 2.37 -4.59
C THR A 40 0.47 1.36 -5.75
N LEU A 41 1.60 0.67 -5.96
CA LEU A 41 1.74 -0.34 -7.00
C LEU A 41 0.70 -1.45 -6.80
N CYS A 42 0.01 -1.78 -7.88
CA CYS A 42 -1.00 -2.83 -7.94
C CYS A 42 -0.50 -3.97 -8.84
N VAL A 43 -0.92 -5.20 -8.52
CA VAL A 43 -0.45 -6.42 -9.20
C VAL A 43 -1.60 -7.20 -9.80
N SER A 44 -1.31 -8.00 -10.81
CA SER A 44 -2.28 -8.92 -11.42
C SER A 44 -2.27 -10.26 -10.69
N LEU A 45 -3.29 -11.09 -10.92
CA LEU A 45 -3.26 -12.48 -10.46
C LEU A 45 -2.13 -13.27 -11.14
N ASP A 46 -1.80 -12.96 -12.40
CA ASP A 46 -0.66 -13.57 -13.12
C ASP A 46 0.68 -13.27 -12.44
N PHE A 47 0.86 -12.07 -11.89
CA PHE A 47 2.04 -11.77 -11.09
C PHE A 47 2.16 -12.73 -9.89
N PHE A 48 1.06 -13.01 -9.18
CA PHE A 48 1.07 -13.97 -8.09
C PHE A 48 1.30 -15.41 -8.57
N ARG A 49 0.79 -15.81 -9.74
CA ARG A 49 1.10 -17.12 -10.34
C ARG A 49 2.61 -17.29 -10.55
N GLU A 50 3.26 -16.28 -11.11
CA GLU A 50 4.72 -16.29 -11.29
C GLU A 50 5.49 -16.27 -9.97
N MET A 51 5.03 -15.49 -8.98
CA MET A 51 5.64 -15.48 -7.64
C MET A 51 5.55 -16.85 -6.95
N VAL A 52 4.39 -17.53 -7.00
CA VAL A 52 4.20 -18.86 -6.41
C VAL A 52 5.07 -19.90 -7.12
N ARG A 53 5.13 -19.85 -8.47
CA ARG A 53 6.01 -20.72 -9.26
C ARG A 53 7.48 -20.53 -8.89
N LEU A 54 7.91 -19.27 -8.78
CA LEU A 54 9.27 -18.92 -8.34
C LEU A 54 9.53 -19.43 -6.92
N ALA A 55 8.61 -19.19 -5.99
CA ALA A 55 8.74 -19.60 -4.60
C ALA A 55 8.87 -21.11 -4.42
N LYS A 56 8.09 -21.90 -5.16
CA LYS A 56 8.21 -23.36 -5.19
C LYS A 56 9.57 -23.80 -5.74
N ARG A 57 10.00 -23.24 -6.87
CA ARG A 57 11.27 -23.61 -7.50
C ARG A 57 12.47 -23.26 -6.64
N GLU A 58 12.44 -22.08 -6.02
CA GLU A 58 13.53 -21.60 -5.17
C GLU A 58 13.33 -22.00 -3.71
N GLU A 59 12.33 -22.80 -3.35
CA GLU A 59 12.05 -23.25 -1.97
C GLU A 59 12.07 -22.10 -0.93
N VAL A 60 11.37 -21.01 -1.23
CA VAL A 60 11.21 -19.85 -0.33
C VAL A 60 9.76 -19.65 0.03
N TRP A 61 9.51 -19.15 1.25
CA TRP A 61 8.17 -18.81 1.70
C TRP A 61 7.71 -17.47 1.12
N LEU A 62 6.42 -17.32 0.89
CA LEU A 62 5.79 -16.04 0.55
C LEU A 62 4.95 -15.55 1.72
N VAL A 63 5.15 -14.31 2.12
CA VAL A 63 4.31 -13.63 3.09
C VAL A 63 3.67 -12.44 2.39
N HIS A 64 2.37 -12.53 2.10
CA HIS A 64 1.64 -11.43 1.47
C HIS A 64 0.93 -10.58 2.53
N ASP A 65 1.41 -9.36 2.74
CA ASP A 65 0.68 -8.33 3.47
C ASP A 65 -0.43 -7.75 2.60
N PHE A 66 -1.66 -8.16 2.91
CA PHE A 66 -2.87 -7.80 2.17
C PHE A 66 -3.71 -6.76 2.93
N ALA A 67 -3.07 -5.86 3.70
CA ALA A 67 -3.75 -4.83 4.49
C ALA A 67 -4.65 -3.86 3.71
N TYR A 68 -4.47 -3.75 2.38
CA TYR A 68 -5.27 -2.90 1.49
C TYR A 68 -6.17 -3.71 0.53
N ALA A 69 -6.47 -4.97 0.86
CA ALA A 69 -7.31 -5.88 0.07
C ALA A 69 -8.61 -5.25 -0.41
N ASP A 70 -9.26 -4.46 0.45
CA ASP A 70 -10.58 -3.92 0.13
C ASP A 70 -10.53 -2.58 -0.62
N LEU A 71 -9.34 -2.01 -0.81
CA LEU A 71 -9.15 -0.68 -1.38
C LEU A 71 -8.62 -0.78 -2.81
N GLY A 72 -9.47 -1.30 -3.70
CA GLY A 72 -9.34 -1.21 -5.14
C GLY A 72 -10.27 -0.16 -5.74
N PHE A 73 -9.88 0.45 -6.85
CA PHE A 73 -10.62 1.52 -7.52
C PHE A 73 -10.73 1.26 -9.02
N ASP A 74 -11.72 1.89 -9.66
CA ASP A 74 -11.89 1.90 -11.13
C ASP A 74 -11.92 0.48 -11.74
N GLY A 75 -12.62 -0.44 -11.09
CA GLY A 75 -12.75 -1.85 -11.51
C GLY A 75 -11.53 -2.73 -11.21
N TYR A 76 -10.48 -2.20 -10.59
CA TYR A 76 -9.41 -3.03 -10.06
C TYR A 76 -9.83 -3.66 -8.74
N GLU A 77 -9.81 -4.98 -8.70
CA GLU A 77 -9.96 -5.79 -7.50
C GLU A 77 -8.59 -6.34 -7.11
N PRO A 78 -8.06 -5.99 -5.93
CA PRO A 78 -6.80 -6.56 -5.48
C PRO A 78 -6.88 -8.08 -5.41
N PRO A 79 -6.00 -8.82 -6.11
CA PRO A 79 -6.02 -10.27 -6.05
C PRO A 79 -5.40 -10.77 -4.75
N SER A 80 -6.01 -11.80 -4.16
CA SER A 80 -5.39 -12.56 -3.07
C SER A 80 -4.37 -13.53 -3.66
N ILE A 81 -3.21 -13.67 -3.01
CA ILE A 81 -2.23 -14.70 -3.43
C ILE A 81 -2.83 -16.10 -3.31
N LEU A 82 -3.79 -16.30 -2.40
CA LEU A 82 -4.45 -17.58 -2.15
C LEU A 82 -5.47 -17.97 -3.23
N GLN A 83 -5.76 -17.07 -4.19
CA GLN A 83 -6.49 -17.43 -5.42
C GLN A 83 -5.63 -18.26 -6.39
N VAL A 84 -4.31 -18.27 -6.23
CA VAL A 84 -3.40 -19.05 -7.08
C VAL A 84 -3.38 -20.50 -6.61
N GLU A 85 -3.56 -21.41 -7.56
CA GLU A 85 -3.47 -22.85 -7.29
C GLU A 85 -2.10 -23.23 -6.72
N GLY A 86 -2.11 -24.02 -5.63
CA GLY A 86 -0.89 -24.41 -4.93
C GLY A 86 -0.19 -23.29 -4.17
N ALA A 87 -0.80 -22.09 -4.03
CA ALA A 87 -0.23 -21.02 -3.20
C ALA A 87 -0.10 -21.42 -1.73
N LYS A 88 -1.09 -22.16 -1.19
CA LYS A 88 -1.07 -22.63 0.21
C LYS A 88 0.12 -23.54 0.55
N ASP A 89 0.79 -24.10 -0.45
CA ASP A 89 1.99 -24.92 -0.25
C ASP A 89 3.19 -24.07 0.17
N VAL A 90 3.22 -22.78 -0.18
CA VAL A 90 4.38 -21.89 -0.01
C VAL A 90 4.05 -20.50 0.54
N ALA A 91 2.78 -20.15 0.70
CA ALA A 91 2.36 -18.78 1.01
C ALA A 91 1.44 -18.70 2.22
N VAL A 92 1.57 -17.59 2.94
CA VAL A 92 0.60 -17.06 3.89
C VAL A 92 0.21 -15.64 3.50
N GLU A 93 -1.02 -15.26 3.81
CA GLU A 93 -1.57 -13.95 3.56
C GLU A 93 -2.11 -13.34 4.86
N LEU A 94 -1.77 -12.07 5.10
CA LEU A 94 -2.15 -11.29 6.25
C LEU A 94 -3.26 -10.32 5.85
N TYR A 95 -4.43 -10.42 6.50
CA TYR A 95 -5.53 -9.50 6.28
C TYR A 95 -5.75 -8.61 7.51
N SER A 96 -5.94 -7.31 7.29
CA SER A 96 -6.25 -6.36 8.36
C SER A 96 -7.61 -5.72 8.17
N MET A 97 -8.43 -5.76 9.21
CA MET A 97 -9.73 -5.08 9.24
C MET A 97 -9.60 -3.55 9.43
N SER A 98 -8.37 -3.04 9.48
CA SER A 98 -8.12 -1.64 9.76
C SER A 98 -8.75 -0.69 8.73
N LYS A 99 -8.82 -1.11 7.46
CA LYS A 99 -9.08 -0.19 6.34
C LYS A 99 -10.45 -0.42 5.73
N GLY A 100 -10.75 -1.64 5.25
CA GLY A 100 -12.08 -1.96 4.71
C GLY A 100 -13.19 -1.73 5.71
N PHE A 101 -13.02 -2.22 6.94
CA PHE A 101 -14.00 -2.09 8.03
C PHE A 101 -13.80 -0.84 8.90
N SER A 102 -12.84 0.03 8.58
CA SER A 102 -12.52 1.21 9.39
C SER A 102 -12.16 0.92 10.87
N MET A 103 -11.65 -0.27 11.19
CA MET A 103 -11.32 -0.71 12.55
C MET A 103 -9.84 -0.50 12.92
N ALA A 104 -9.18 0.54 12.40
CA ALA A 104 -7.73 0.72 12.58
C ALA A 104 -7.29 0.77 14.06
N GLY A 105 -8.08 1.41 14.93
CA GLY A 105 -7.81 1.50 16.37
C GLY A 105 -8.05 0.20 17.16
N TRP A 106 -8.71 -0.80 16.56
CA TRP A 106 -9.10 -2.04 17.24
C TRP A 106 -8.01 -3.11 17.21
N ARG A 107 -6.96 -2.88 16.42
CA ARG A 107 -5.76 -3.72 16.37
C ARG A 107 -6.05 -5.19 16.08
N VAL A 108 -6.96 -5.45 15.14
CA VAL A 108 -7.35 -6.80 14.71
C VAL A 108 -6.95 -7.09 13.26
N ALA A 109 -6.38 -8.27 13.07
CA ALA A 109 -5.91 -8.83 11.82
C ALA A 109 -5.82 -10.35 11.97
N PHE A 110 -5.78 -11.08 10.85
CA PHE A 110 -5.60 -12.52 10.84
C PHE A 110 -4.70 -12.97 9.70
N ILE A 111 -4.23 -14.21 9.78
CA ILE A 111 -3.37 -14.85 8.79
C ILE A 111 -4.04 -16.11 8.25
N VAL A 112 -3.96 -16.33 6.94
CA VAL A 112 -4.52 -17.51 6.25
C VAL A 112 -3.50 -18.04 5.26
N GLY A 113 -3.45 -19.35 5.03
CA GLY A 113 -2.52 -19.95 4.06
C GLY A 113 -1.89 -21.23 4.58
N ASN A 114 -0.58 -21.36 4.39
CA ASN A 114 0.20 -22.55 4.71
C ASN A 114 0.08 -22.98 6.18
N GLU A 115 -0.30 -24.24 6.39
CA GLU A 115 -0.55 -24.81 7.72
C GLU A 115 0.70 -24.83 8.60
N THR A 116 1.85 -25.19 8.05
CA THR A 116 3.12 -25.24 8.79
C THR A 116 3.53 -23.86 9.30
N LEU A 117 3.48 -22.85 8.43
CA LEU A 117 3.79 -21.47 8.81
C LEU A 117 2.83 -20.94 9.88
N ILE A 118 1.52 -21.22 9.76
CA ILE A 118 0.52 -20.80 10.74
C ILE A 118 0.73 -21.48 12.09
N LYS A 119 1.00 -22.80 12.10
CA LYS A 119 1.30 -23.55 13.33
C LYS A 119 2.53 -23.00 14.04
N ASN A 120 3.60 -22.73 13.29
CA ASN A 120 4.83 -22.16 13.85
C ASN A 120 4.59 -20.76 14.43
N LEU A 121 3.78 -19.93 13.74
CA LEU A 121 3.42 -18.61 14.26
C LEU A 121 2.55 -18.71 15.53
N ALA A 122 1.60 -19.63 15.58
CA ALA A 122 0.77 -19.87 16.76
C ALA A 122 1.62 -20.30 17.96
N HIS A 123 2.59 -21.20 17.75
CA HIS A 123 3.53 -21.63 18.80
C HIS A 123 4.43 -20.48 19.27
N LEU A 124 4.91 -19.63 18.37
CA LEU A 124 5.66 -18.43 18.78
C LEU A 124 4.77 -17.47 19.58
N LYS A 125 3.54 -17.22 19.12
CA LYS A 125 2.60 -16.29 19.76
C LYS A 125 2.21 -16.73 21.17
N SER A 126 2.15 -18.04 21.46
CA SER A 126 1.84 -18.51 22.82
C SER A 126 2.85 -18.07 23.88
N TYR A 127 4.05 -17.62 23.49
CA TYR A 127 5.05 -17.04 24.38
C TYR A 127 5.08 -15.50 24.36
N LEU A 128 4.41 -14.85 23.41
CA LEU A 128 4.51 -13.40 23.18
C LEU A 128 3.26 -12.63 23.58
N ASP A 129 2.07 -13.18 23.36
CA ASP A 129 0.81 -12.52 23.73
C ASP A 129 -0.28 -13.52 24.14
N TYR A 130 -1.21 -13.03 24.97
CA TYR A 130 -2.36 -13.80 25.47
C TYR A 130 -3.57 -13.75 24.51
N GLY A 131 -3.36 -13.33 23.25
CA GLY A 131 -4.41 -13.17 22.25
C GLY A 131 -5.08 -11.79 22.24
N VAL A 132 -6.11 -11.67 21.39
CA VAL A 132 -6.86 -10.43 21.17
C VAL A 132 -8.02 -10.34 22.16
N PHE A 133 -8.32 -9.15 22.68
CA PHE A 133 -9.45 -8.93 23.60
C PHE A 133 -10.76 -9.47 23.01
N THR A 134 -11.41 -10.41 23.70
CA THR A 134 -12.54 -11.19 23.17
C THR A 134 -13.67 -10.35 22.56
N PRO A 135 -14.11 -9.22 23.17
CA PRO A 135 -15.12 -8.36 22.55
C PRO A 135 -14.73 -7.82 21.17
N ILE A 136 -13.45 -7.53 20.93
CA ILE A 136 -12.94 -7.12 19.61
C ILE A 136 -13.05 -8.28 18.61
N GLN A 137 -12.77 -9.51 19.04
CA GLN A 137 -12.94 -10.69 18.19
C GLN A 137 -14.42 -10.91 17.82
N VAL A 138 -15.34 -10.81 18.78
CA VAL A 138 -16.78 -10.93 18.54
C VAL A 138 -17.28 -9.86 17.56
N ALA A 139 -16.89 -8.60 17.75
CA ALA A 139 -17.24 -7.53 16.82
C ALA A 139 -16.64 -7.74 15.42
N SER A 140 -15.44 -8.33 15.34
CA SER A 140 -14.78 -8.67 14.07
C SER A 140 -15.55 -9.76 13.31
N ILE A 141 -16.02 -10.78 14.02
CA ILE A 141 -16.87 -11.84 13.44
C ILE A 141 -18.16 -11.22 12.87
N ILE A 142 -18.85 -10.41 13.66
CA ILE A 142 -20.07 -9.72 13.22
C ILE A 142 -19.82 -8.86 11.98
N ALA A 143 -18.70 -8.12 11.95
CA ALA A 143 -18.35 -7.31 10.79
C ALA A 143 -18.04 -8.15 9.55
N LEU A 144 -17.35 -9.28 9.68
CA LEU A 144 -17.05 -10.19 8.58
C LEU A 144 -18.29 -10.92 8.04
N ASP A 145 -19.25 -11.25 8.92
CA ASP A 145 -20.52 -11.88 8.55
C ASP A 145 -21.58 -10.88 8.06
N SER A 146 -21.37 -9.58 8.28
CA SER A 146 -22.28 -8.54 7.82
C SER A 146 -22.22 -8.34 6.29
N PRO A 147 -23.27 -7.79 5.67
CA PRO A 147 -23.21 -7.38 4.27
C PRO A 147 -21.99 -6.50 3.99
N TYR A 148 -21.32 -6.75 2.88
CA TYR A 148 -20.06 -6.09 2.51
C TYR A 148 -20.22 -4.58 2.16
N GLU A 149 -21.44 -4.05 2.25
CA GLU A 149 -21.82 -2.67 1.94
C GLU A 149 -20.97 -1.62 2.68
N ILE A 150 -20.58 -1.86 3.94
CA ILE A 150 -19.74 -0.92 4.69
C ILE A 150 -18.36 -0.77 4.04
N VAL A 151 -17.82 -1.86 3.52
CA VAL A 151 -16.53 -1.88 2.84
C VAL A 151 -16.61 -1.16 1.51
N GLU A 152 -17.68 -1.39 0.74
CA GLU A 152 -17.94 -0.68 -0.52
C GLU A 152 -18.11 0.83 -0.30
N LYS A 153 -18.86 1.22 0.73
CA LYS A 153 -19.01 2.63 1.13
C LYS A 153 -17.67 3.27 1.49
N ASN A 154 -16.85 2.57 2.26
CA ASN A 154 -15.51 3.05 2.64
C ASN A 154 -14.60 3.17 1.42
N ARG A 155 -14.61 2.17 0.52
CA ARG A 155 -13.88 2.20 -0.76
C ARG A 155 -14.28 3.42 -1.60
N GLU A 156 -15.57 3.70 -1.72
CA GLU A 156 -16.07 4.87 -2.46
C GLU A 156 -15.63 6.20 -1.84
N VAL A 157 -15.59 6.30 -0.51
CA VAL A 157 -15.04 7.48 0.18
C VAL A 157 -13.56 7.67 -0.18
N TYR A 158 -12.74 6.62 -0.14
CA TYR A 158 -11.33 6.71 -0.53
C TYR A 158 -11.16 7.05 -2.02
N ARG A 159 -12.01 6.52 -2.91
CA ARG A 159 -12.00 6.84 -4.34
C ARG A 159 -12.25 8.34 -4.57
N LYS A 160 -13.28 8.91 -3.94
CA LYS A 160 -13.58 10.36 -4.02
C LYS A 160 -12.41 11.20 -3.51
N ARG A 161 -11.84 10.84 -2.36
CA ARG A 161 -10.66 11.54 -1.80
C ARG A 161 -9.46 11.50 -2.74
N ARG A 162 -9.18 10.32 -3.32
CA ARG A 162 -8.13 10.13 -4.34
C ARG A 162 -8.37 11.07 -5.52
N ASP A 163 -9.57 11.07 -6.07
CA ASP A 163 -9.92 11.86 -7.26
C ASP A 163 -9.75 13.36 -7.00
N VAL A 164 -10.28 13.85 -5.87
CA VAL A 164 -10.14 15.27 -5.48
C VAL A 164 -8.68 15.67 -5.31
N LEU A 165 -7.87 14.83 -4.66
CA LEU A 165 -6.44 15.11 -4.46
C LEU A 165 -5.69 15.12 -5.80
N VAL A 166 -5.80 14.05 -6.58
CA VAL A 166 -5.06 13.88 -7.84
C VAL A 166 -5.44 14.97 -8.85
N GLU A 167 -6.72 15.21 -9.05
CA GLU A 167 -7.16 16.26 -9.99
C GLU A 167 -6.77 17.65 -9.49
N GLY A 168 -6.80 17.88 -8.17
CA GLY A 168 -6.35 19.12 -7.58
C GLY A 168 -4.87 19.40 -7.77
N LEU A 169 -4.02 18.40 -7.53
CA LEU A 169 -2.58 18.47 -7.75
C LEU A 169 -2.25 18.69 -9.23
N ASN A 170 -2.90 17.94 -10.12
CA ASN A 170 -2.74 18.08 -11.57
C ASN A 170 -3.12 19.49 -12.06
N ARG A 171 -4.20 20.08 -11.54
CA ARG A 171 -4.63 21.45 -11.90
C ARG A 171 -3.63 22.54 -11.47
N ILE A 172 -2.80 22.29 -10.46
CA ILE A 172 -1.80 23.27 -9.98
C ILE A 172 -0.40 22.98 -10.53
N GLY A 173 -0.29 22.13 -11.56
CA GLY A 173 0.99 21.80 -12.22
C GLY A 173 1.80 20.72 -11.52
N TRP A 174 1.26 20.05 -10.50
CA TRP A 174 1.90 18.88 -9.89
C TRP A 174 1.32 17.60 -10.49
N HIS A 175 1.95 17.14 -11.56
CA HIS A 175 1.46 15.99 -12.31
C HIS A 175 1.66 14.66 -11.56
N VAL A 176 0.55 14.00 -11.25
CA VAL A 176 0.51 12.71 -10.54
C VAL A 176 -0.54 11.78 -11.16
N GLU A 177 -0.25 10.48 -11.16
CA GLU A 177 -1.17 9.46 -11.68
C GLU A 177 -2.21 9.05 -10.63
N LYS A 178 -3.41 8.65 -11.08
CA LYS A 178 -4.45 8.10 -10.19
C LYS A 178 -4.06 6.67 -9.78
N PRO A 179 -3.82 6.39 -8.48
CA PRO A 179 -3.55 5.03 -8.04
C PRO A 179 -4.81 4.15 -8.18
N LYS A 180 -4.61 2.88 -8.54
CA LYS A 180 -5.70 1.90 -8.67
C LYS A 180 -6.08 1.22 -7.36
N GLY A 181 -5.28 1.40 -6.30
CA GLY A 181 -5.60 0.88 -4.98
C GLY A 181 -4.73 1.50 -3.90
N SER A 182 -4.87 0.96 -2.68
CA SER A 182 -4.31 1.51 -1.43
C SER A 182 -5.07 2.75 -0.91
N MET A 183 -4.61 3.28 0.22
CA MET A 183 -5.14 4.49 0.86
C MET A 183 -4.22 5.71 0.72
N PHE A 184 -3.28 5.67 -0.23
CA PHE A 184 -2.24 6.67 -0.39
C PHE A 184 -2.17 7.19 -1.82
N LEU A 185 -1.43 8.29 -1.98
CA LEU A 185 -0.89 8.76 -3.24
C LEU A 185 0.63 8.91 -3.09
N TRP A 186 1.38 8.28 -3.98
CA TRP A 186 2.84 8.42 -4.06
C TRP A 186 3.19 9.45 -5.13
N ALA A 187 3.59 10.65 -4.70
CA ALA A 187 3.78 11.79 -5.58
C ALA A 187 5.27 12.08 -5.77
N LYS A 188 5.74 12.02 -7.02
CA LYS A 188 7.10 12.47 -7.36
C LYS A 188 7.19 13.98 -7.18
N ILE A 189 8.24 14.44 -6.53
CA ILE A 189 8.50 15.88 -6.34
C ILE A 189 8.87 16.47 -7.71
N PRO A 190 8.25 17.59 -8.12
CA PRO A 190 8.60 18.22 -9.39
C PRO A 190 10.06 18.67 -9.41
N GLN A 191 10.76 18.44 -10.52
CA GLN A 191 12.20 18.72 -10.61
C GLN A 191 12.55 20.20 -10.35
N TRP A 192 11.68 21.12 -10.77
CA TRP A 192 11.85 22.56 -10.58
C TRP A 192 11.78 23.02 -9.12
N VAL A 193 11.34 22.15 -8.18
CA VAL A 193 11.40 22.43 -6.75
C VAL A 193 12.85 22.39 -6.25
N GLY A 194 13.68 21.50 -6.81
CA GLY A 194 15.10 21.37 -6.44
C GLY A 194 15.36 20.96 -4.98
N MET A 195 14.41 20.32 -4.30
CA MET A 195 14.55 19.86 -2.91
C MET A 195 14.50 18.34 -2.83
N ASN A 196 15.18 17.78 -1.82
CA ASN A 196 15.00 16.39 -1.43
C ASN A 196 13.64 16.18 -0.72
N SER A 197 13.31 14.92 -0.48
CA SER A 197 12.01 14.52 0.05
C SER A 197 11.72 15.05 1.46
N LEU A 198 12.74 15.15 2.31
CA LEU A 198 12.61 15.66 3.67
C LEU A 198 12.39 17.17 3.68
N ASP A 199 13.26 17.91 2.99
CA ASP A 199 13.20 19.37 2.91
C ASP A 199 11.89 19.83 2.27
N PHE A 200 11.45 19.14 1.22
CA PHE A 200 10.17 19.45 0.59
C PHE A 200 8.98 19.17 1.51
N SER A 201 9.02 18.08 2.30
CA SER A 201 7.96 17.79 3.27
C SER A 201 7.89 18.85 4.38
N LEU A 202 9.05 19.29 4.89
CA LEU A 202 9.14 20.38 5.86
C LEU A 202 8.68 21.72 5.27
N TYR A 203 8.99 21.97 4.00
CA TYR A 203 8.56 23.13 3.26
C TYR A 203 7.03 23.19 3.12
N LEU A 204 6.39 22.09 2.68
CA LEU A 204 4.93 22.01 2.62
C LEU A 204 4.27 22.17 4.01
N LEU A 205 4.89 21.63 5.06
CA LEU A 205 4.39 21.80 6.42
C LEU A 205 4.41 23.27 6.84
N LYS A 206 5.50 24.00 6.58
CA LYS A 206 5.68 25.40 6.99
C LYS A 206 4.85 26.35 6.14
N GLU A 207 4.94 26.25 4.82
CA GLU A 207 4.37 27.22 3.87
C GLU A 207 2.94 26.87 3.45
N ALA A 208 2.66 25.58 3.20
CA ALA A 208 1.34 25.14 2.76
C ALA A 208 0.42 24.72 3.91
N LYS A 209 0.96 24.55 5.13
CA LYS A 209 0.28 23.93 6.29
C LYS A 209 -0.21 22.51 5.99
N VAL A 210 0.57 21.77 5.21
CA VAL A 210 0.25 20.40 4.77
C VAL A 210 1.38 19.46 5.19
N ALA A 211 1.04 18.49 6.05
CA ALA A 211 1.95 17.42 6.44
C ALA A 211 1.88 16.26 5.43
N VAL A 212 3.02 15.86 4.88
CA VAL A 212 3.19 14.67 4.04
C VAL A 212 4.32 13.81 4.59
N SER A 213 4.34 12.52 4.27
CA SER A 213 5.47 11.66 4.66
C SER A 213 6.60 11.80 3.62
N PRO A 214 7.84 12.12 4.04
CA PRO A 214 8.98 12.19 3.13
C PRO A 214 9.32 10.79 2.62
N GLY A 215 9.59 10.67 1.33
CA GLY A 215 9.79 9.37 0.69
C GLY A 215 11.02 8.62 1.18
N ILE A 216 12.09 9.33 1.59
CA ILE A 216 13.29 8.74 2.20
C ILE A 216 12.98 7.90 3.45
N GLY A 217 11.89 8.20 4.16
CA GLY A 217 11.43 7.41 5.31
C GLY A 217 10.97 5.98 4.96
N PHE A 218 10.79 5.68 3.67
CA PHE A 218 10.46 4.34 3.15
C PHE A 218 11.65 3.64 2.47
N GLY A 219 12.85 4.18 2.64
CA GLY A 219 14.10 3.67 2.05
C GLY A 219 14.71 4.62 1.02
N GLU A 220 15.95 4.35 0.64
CA GLU A 220 16.73 5.18 -0.30
C GLU A 220 16.03 5.39 -1.66
N TYR A 221 15.31 4.38 -2.14
CA TYR A 221 14.55 4.45 -3.40
C TYR A 221 13.31 5.34 -3.32
N GLY A 222 12.95 5.82 -2.13
CA GLY A 222 11.86 6.78 -1.93
C GLY A 222 12.29 8.24 -2.07
N GLU A 223 13.58 8.54 -2.19
CA GLU A 223 14.05 9.90 -2.38
C GLU A 223 13.46 10.53 -3.67
N GLY A 224 13.14 11.82 -3.62
CA GLY A 224 12.43 12.53 -4.69
C GLY A 224 10.92 12.27 -4.73
N TYR A 225 10.35 11.62 -3.72
CA TYR A 225 8.90 11.39 -3.58
C TYR A 225 8.37 11.81 -2.22
N VAL A 226 7.07 12.06 -2.15
CA VAL A 226 6.31 12.21 -0.89
C VAL A 226 5.03 11.36 -0.94
N ARG A 227 4.56 10.92 0.23
CA ARG A 227 3.31 10.17 0.36
C ARG A 227 2.21 11.03 0.97
N PHE A 228 1.09 11.13 0.29
CA PHE A 228 -0.16 11.64 0.86
C PHE A 228 -1.01 10.48 1.39
N ALA A 229 -1.63 10.66 2.56
CA ALA A 229 -2.65 9.75 3.07
C ALA A 229 -4.05 10.27 2.74
N LEU A 230 -4.91 9.39 2.21
CA LEU A 230 -6.28 9.71 1.81
C LEU A 230 -7.27 9.59 2.98
N VAL A 231 -6.86 10.01 4.18
CA VAL A 231 -7.64 9.85 5.42
C VAL A 231 -8.51 11.07 5.75
N GLU A 232 -8.17 12.22 5.18
CA GLU A 232 -8.88 13.49 5.37
C GLU A 232 -10.09 13.62 4.45
N ASN A 233 -11.08 14.41 4.86
CA ASN A 233 -12.26 14.67 4.03
C ASN A 233 -11.94 15.56 2.82
N GLU A 234 -12.83 15.57 1.82
CA GLU A 234 -12.60 16.29 0.57
C GLU A 234 -12.42 17.80 0.76
N HIS A 235 -13.08 18.42 1.75
CA HIS A 235 -12.91 19.85 2.03
C HIS A 235 -11.49 20.17 2.52
N ARG A 236 -10.95 19.34 3.41
CA ARG A 236 -9.57 19.44 3.91
C ARG A 236 -8.56 19.18 2.81
N ILE A 237 -8.82 18.21 1.93
CA ILE A 237 -7.99 17.95 0.74
C ILE A 237 -7.99 19.18 -0.19
N ARG A 238 -9.16 19.78 -0.50
CA ARG A 238 -9.23 21.02 -1.29
C ARG A 238 -8.50 22.17 -0.62
N GLN A 239 -8.55 22.28 0.71
CA GLN A 239 -7.78 23.27 1.46
C GLN A 239 -6.27 23.04 1.34
N ALA A 240 -5.82 21.80 1.45
CA ALA A 240 -4.41 21.43 1.28
C ALA A 240 -3.91 21.81 -0.13
N ILE A 241 -4.68 21.51 -1.18
CA ILE A 241 -4.35 21.89 -2.56
C ILE A 241 -4.19 23.41 -2.70
N ARG A 242 -5.08 24.22 -2.09
CA ARG A 242 -4.93 25.68 -2.10
C ARG A 242 -3.66 26.14 -1.39
N GLY A 243 -3.30 25.50 -0.28
CA GLY A 243 -2.05 25.77 0.44
C GLY A 243 -0.82 25.46 -0.41
N ILE A 244 -0.81 24.29 -1.06
CA ILE A 244 0.28 23.85 -1.95
C ILE A 244 0.40 24.81 -3.15
N LYS A 245 -0.72 25.21 -3.77
CA LYS A 245 -0.73 26.17 -4.88
C LYS A 245 0.00 27.47 -4.50
N ARG A 246 -0.35 28.06 -3.35
CA ARG A 246 0.30 29.29 -2.87
C ARG A 246 1.79 29.08 -2.59
N ALA A 247 2.16 27.95 -1.97
CA ALA A 247 3.57 27.64 -1.76
C ALA A 247 4.34 27.56 -3.09
N PHE A 248 3.72 27.04 -4.15
CA PHE A 248 4.35 26.92 -5.46
C PHE A 248 4.59 28.25 -6.17
N GLU A 249 3.89 29.33 -5.81
CA GLU A 249 4.08 30.67 -6.39
C GLU A 249 5.52 31.20 -6.21
N ARG A 250 6.21 30.80 -5.14
CA ARG A 250 7.62 31.17 -4.90
C ARG A 250 8.58 30.62 -5.96
N PHE A 251 8.24 29.48 -6.58
CA PHE A 251 9.09 28.85 -7.59
C PHE A 251 8.84 29.40 -9.00
N THR A 252 7.66 29.98 -9.24
CA THR A 252 7.32 30.66 -10.50
C THR A 252 7.93 32.05 -10.59
N GLN A 253 8.34 32.67 -9.48
CA GLN A 253 9.05 33.95 -9.43
C GLN A 253 10.58 33.84 -9.60
N ARG A 254 11.11 32.62 -9.84
CA ARG A 254 12.56 32.35 -10.00
C ARG A 254 12.98 32.09 -11.45
N VAL A 255 12.06 32.24 -12.39
CA VAL A 255 12.27 32.23 -13.85
C VAL A 255 11.90 33.62 -14.36
#